data_AF-A0A2R6L572-F1
#
_entry.id   AF-A0A2R6L572-F1
#
_cell.length_a   1.000
_cell.length_b   1.000
_cell.length_c   1.000
_cell.angle_alpha   90.00
_cell.angle_beta   90.00
_cell.angle_gamma   90.00
#
_symmetry.space_group_name_H-M   'P 1'
#
loop_
_entity.id
_entity.type
_entity.pdbx_description
1 polymer ?
#
loop_
_entity_poly.entity_id
_entity_poly.type
_entity_poly.pdbx_seq_one_letter_code
_entity_poly.pdbx_strand_id
1 'polypeptide(L)'
;MSDDSIDDATRRAILKGVAGTLGVSAVGGLATAHPGAGDHGPEGHDHPAEDATGVDWRGYHSLGGVGSESVSGRPDDPHYGGISELKVHDDLAYVGILSSRDPTIDRGMAILDVSAYTRAESEAELERAEMTVLSFLPNENGGASVMDVRPSADGNYVFVSKQAIAVLYGDEEVRTEPDSAGTSPEAGSIQAVDVRDPGDPEVVGRWSAYGLGVHNADHLRIGGTDYVFAVKGPIGVNAGIYVVRFDRTTGSMSLVNYWSNEKNHAAPVRDARLRLLPPRHPGRARPTDRRPGRVRRGPE
;
A
#
# COMPACT_ATOMS: atom_id res chain seq x y z
N MET A 1 -10.39 -12.61 25.30
CA MET A 1 -9.70 -13.52 24.35
C MET A 1 -10.80 -14.17 23.51
N SER A 2 -11.10 -13.60 22.35
CA SER A 2 -12.07 -14.18 21.40
C SER A 2 -11.37 -15.30 20.64
N ASP A 3 -12.01 -16.47 20.64
CA ASP A 3 -11.55 -17.70 20.00
C ASP A 3 -11.66 -17.53 18.48
N ASP A 4 -10.59 -17.08 17.85
CA ASP A 4 -10.53 -16.70 16.43
C ASP A 4 -10.32 -17.93 15.52
N SER A 5 -10.98 -19.04 15.84
CA SER A 5 -10.67 -20.35 15.27
C SER A 5 -11.48 -20.61 13.99
N ILE A 6 -11.34 -19.75 12.98
CA ILE A 6 -11.61 -20.21 11.61
C ILE A 6 -10.52 -21.22 11.24
N ASP A 7 -10.92 -22.43 10.89
CA ASP A 7 -9.98 -23.47 10.47
C ASP A 7 -9.31 -23.10 9.12
N ASP A 8 -8.13 -23.67 8.89
CA ASP A 8 -7.33 -23.37 7.70
C ASP A 8 -8.02 -23.73 6.37
N ALA A 9 -8.88 -24.74 6.35
CA ALA A 9 -9.56 -25.14 5.13
C ALA A 9 -10.63 -24.11 4.76
N THR A 10 -11.43 -23.69 5.74
CA THR A 10 -12.43 -22.62 5.59
C THR A 10 -11.77 -21.31 5.18
N ARG A 11 -10.68 -20.92 5.85
CA ARG A 11 -9.89 -19.72 5.48
C ARG A 11 -9.41 -19.78 4.03
N ARG A 12 -8.81 -20.90 3.62
CA ARG A 12 -8.32 -21.08 2.24
C ARG A 12 -9.45 -21.04 1.21
N ALA A 13 -10.63 -21.55 1.55
CA ALA A 13 -11.80 -21.49 0.67
C ALA A 13 -12.25 -20.04 0.43
N ILE A 14 -12.33 -19.24 1.50
CA ILE A 14 -12.68 -17.81 1.40
C ILE A 14 -11.64 -17.06 0.56
N LEU A 15 -10.34 -17.23 0.85
CA LEU A 15 -9.26 -16.57 0.11
C LEU A 15 -9.30 -16.91 -1.39
N LYS A 16 -9.56 -18.18 -1.73
CA LYS A 16 -9.72 -18.60 -3.14
C LYS A 16 -10.94 -17.94 -3.80
N GLY A 17 -12.05 -17.80 -3.08
CA GLY A 17 -13.25 -17.14 -3.58
C GLY A 17 -13.00 -15.69 -3.97
N VAL A 18 -12.38 -14.91 -3.08
CA VAL A 18 -12.03 -13.50 -3.33
C VAL A 18 -11.05 -13.38 -4.49
N ALA A 19 -9.99 -14.20 -4.50
CA ALA A 19 -9.02 -14.20 -5.58
C ALA A 19 -9.65 -14.56 -6.94
N GLY A 20 -10.66 -15.43 -6.95
CA GLY A 20 -11.45 -15.73 -8.15
C GLY A 20 -12.17 -14.49 -8.68
N THR A 21 -12.82 -13.73 -7.80
CA THR A 21 -13.50 -12.47 -8.17
C THR A 21 -12.51 -11.43 -8.71
N LEU A 22 -11.37 -11.24 -8.03
CA LEU A 22 -10.31 -10.32 -8.49
C LEU A 22 -9.68 -10.75 -9.82
N GLY A 23 -9.51 -12.07 -10.04
CA GLY A 23 -9.00 -12.60 -11.29
C GLY A 23 -9.94 -12.32 -12.47
N VAL A 24 -11.25 -12.48 -12.28
CA VAL A 24 -12.25 -12.17 -13.32
C VAL A 24 -12.28 -10.67 -13.61
N SER A 25 -12.23 -9.84 -12.57
CA SER A 25 -12.31 -8.38 -12.72
C SER A 25 -11.04 -7.80 -13.36
N ALA A 26 -9.87 -8.38 -13.10
CA ALA A 26 -8.59 -8.03 -13.75
C ALA A 26 -8.56 -8.43 -15.25
N VAL A 27 -9.21 -9.52 -15.65
CA VAL A 27 -9.32 -9.94 -17.07
C VAL A 27 -10.39 -9.12 -17.82
N GLY A 28 -11.43 -8.68 -17.11
CA GLY A 28 -12.54 -7.90 -17.69
C GLY A 28 -12.27 -6.39 -17.83
N GLY A 29 -11.17 -5.86 -17.29
CA GLY A 29 -10.88 -4.41 -17.31
C GLY A 29 -11.88 -3.56 -16.52
N LEU A 30 -12.71 -4.16 -15.67
CA LEU A 30 -13.83 -3.51 -14.97
C LEU A 30 -13.55 -3.26 -13.47
N ALA A 31 -12.43 -3.74 -12.91
CA ALA A 31 -12.22 -3.76 -11.45
C ALA A 31 -11.67 -2.49 -10.84
N THR A 32 -11.04 -1.64 -11.64
CA THR A 32 -10.47 -0.38 -11.19
C THR A 32 -10.81 0.64 -12.25
N ALA A 33 -11.66 1.61 -11.88
CA ALA A 33 -11.84 2.81 -12.66
C ALA A 33 -10.55 3.64 -12.52
N HIS A 34 -9.46 3.15 -13.10
CA HIS A 34 -8.44 4.06 -13.57
C HIS A 34 -9.11 4.74 -14.76
N PRO A 35 -9.46 6.05 -14.70
CA PRO A 35 -9.52 6.79 -15.94
C PRO A 35 -8.22 6.41 -16.66
N GLY A 36 -8.34 5.91 -17.90
CA GLY A 36 -7.18 5.48 -18.66
C GLY A 36 -6.11 6.58 -18.58
N ALA A 37 -4.85 6.20 -18.79
CA ALA A 37 -3.78 7.15 -19.06
C ALA A 37 -4.14 7.93 -20.35
N GLY A 38 -5.09 8.85 -20.21
CA GLY A 38 -5.39 9.91 -21.12
C GLY A 38 -4.21 10.85 -21.05
N ASP A 39 -3.87 11.34 -22.23
CA ASP A 39 -2.90 12.39 -22.49
C ASP A 39 -2.76 13.30 -21.28
N HIS A 40 -1.53 13.44 -20.79
CA HIS A 40 -1.19 14.40 -19.75
C HIS A 40 -1.97 15.67 -20.02
N GLY A 41 -2.76 16.11 -19.04
CA GLY A 41 -3.84 17.06 -19.25
C GLY A 41 -3.46 18.17 -20.23
N PRO A 42 -4.39 18.55 -21.15
CA PRO A 42 -4.09 19.44 -22.26
C PRO A 42 -3.27 20.65 -21.79
N GLU A 43 -2.27 21.04 -22.59
CA GLU A 43 -1.66 22.36 -22.45
C GLU A 43 -2.78 23.41 -22.57
N GLY A 44 -3.15 23.99 -21.43
CA GLY A 44 -4.39 24.75 -21.27
C GLY A 44 -5.21 24.18 -20.11
N HIS A 45 -5.00 24.75 -18.92
CA HIS A 45 -5.74 24.41 -17.69
C HIS A 45 -7.20 24.88 -17.77
N ASP A 46 -7.96 24.37 -18.73
CA ASP A 46 -9.41 24.45 -18.65
C ASP A 46 -9.83 23.39 -17.63
N HIS A 47 -10.27 23.86 -16.47
CA HIS A 47 -11.04 23.06 -15.53
C HIS A 47 -12.15 22.33 -16.32
N PRO A 48 -12.48 21.07 -15.98
CA PRO A 48 -13.60 20.40 -16.61
C PRO A 48 -14.77 21.38 -16.57
N ALA A 49 -15.23 21.75 -17.77
CA ALA A 49 -16.37 22.65 -17.91
C ALA A 49 -17.46 22.13 -16.97
N GLU A 50 -18.00 23.03 -16.15
CA GLU A 50 -19.24 22.85 -15.41
C GLU A 50 -20.18 22.03 -16.31
N ASP A 51 -20.59 20.82 -15.89
CA ASP A 51 -21.45 19.84 -16.60
C ASP A 51 -20.84 18.60 -17.29
N ALA A 52 -19.52 18.39 -17.39
CA ALA A 52 -19.01 17.19 -18.10
C ALA A 52 -19.44 15.83 -17.48
N THR A 53 -19.81 15.81 -16.20
CA THR A 53 -20.08 14.60 -15.42
C THR A 53 -21.54 14.45 -14.97
N GLY A 54 -22.38 15.46 -15.21
CA GLY A 54 -23.76 15.50 -14.69
C GLY A 54 -23.85 15.49 -13.16
N VAL A 55 -22.76 15.85 -12.46
CA VAL A 55 -22.73 16.04 -11.01
C VAL A 55 -22.47 17.50 -10.67
N ASP A 56 -23.07 17.95 -9.59
CA ASP A 56 -22.85 19.28 -9.04
C ASP A 56 -21.56 19.29 -8.20
N TRP A 57 -20.66 20.23 -8.50
CA TRP A 57 -19.34 20.30 -7.88
C TRP A 57 -19.43 21.08 -6.57
N ARG A 58 -19.16 20.40 -5.45
CA ARG A 58 -19.13 21.01 -4.12
C ARG A 58 -17.72 20.88 -3.55
N GLY A 59 -17.08 22.02 -3.34
CA GLY A 59 -15.73 22.13 -2.83
C GLY A 59 -14.62 21.86 -3.84
N TYR A 60 -13.42 22.33 -3.49
CA TYR A 60 -12.21 22.06 -4.27
C TYR A 60 -10.97 22.07 -3.38
N HIS A 61 -10.15 21.03 -3.50
CA HIS A 61 -8.82 20.99 -2.91
C HIS A 61 -7.80 20.57 -3.97
N SER A 62 -6.73 21.35 -4.14
CA SER A 62 -5.69 21.07 -5.15
C SER A 62 -4.82 19.87 -4.79
N LEU A 63 -4.85 19.43 -3.52
CA LEU A 63 -4.00 18.37 -2.95
C LEU A 63 -2.50 18.69 -2.94
N GLY A 64 -2.11 19.93 -3.26
CA GLY A 64 -0.72 20.40 -3.23
C GLY A 64 -0.15 20.67 -1.83
N GLY A 65 -0.94 20.52 -0.77
CA GLY A 65 -0.52 20.77 0.61
C GLY A 65 -1.54 20.33 1.66
N VAL A 66 -1.12 20.33 2.93
CA VAL A 66 -1.96 20.09 4.10
C VAL A 66 -2.79 21.34 4.42
N GLY A 67 -4.05 21.18 4.81
CA GLY A 67 -4.97 22.28 5.15
C GLY A 67 -6.36 22.12 4.56
N SER A 68 -7.24 23.07 4.86
CA SER A 68 -8.62 23.09 4.35
C SER A 68 -8.68 23.62 2.91
N GLU A 69 -9.81 23.41 2.25
CA GLU A 69 -10.11 23.98 0.92
C GLU A 69 -9.85 25.48 0.86
N SER A 70 -10.32 26.24 1.86
CA SER A 70 -10.19 27.70 1.88
C SER A 70 -8.76 28.22 2.06
N VAL A 71 -7.86 27.37 2.58
CA VAL A 71 -6.48 27.76 2.92
C VAL A 71 -5.50 27.22 1.89
N SER A 72 -5.63 25.94 1.55
CA SER A 72 -4.68 25.17 0.75
C SER A 72 -5.27 24.68 -0.57
N GLY A 73 -6.58 24.80 -0.79
CA GLY A 73 -7.22 24.53 -2.07
C GLY A 73 -7.11 25.72 -3.01
N ARG A 74 -6.37 25.58 -4.12
CA ARG A 74 -6.22 26.62 -5.13
C ARG A 74 -6.54 26.08 -6.51
N PRO A 75 -7.68 26.42 -7.11
CA PRO A 75 -8.01 25.99 -8.47
C PRO A 75 -6.95 26.41 -9.49
N ASP A 76 -6.41 27.63 -9.35
CA ASP A 76 -5.36 28.15 -10.23
C ASP A 76 -3.98 27.50 -10.01
N ASP A 77 -3.85 26.62 -9.00
CA ASP A 77 -2.62 25.88 -8.67
C ASP A 77 -2.97 24.42 -8.29
N PRO A 78 -3.46 23.62 -9.25
CA PRO A 78 -3.92 22.25 -9.03
C PRO A 78 -2.75 21.28 -8.79
N HIS A 79 -3.05 20.06 -8.33
CA HIS A 79 -2.09 18.95 -8.46
C HIS A 79 -1.78 18.67 -9.93
N TYR A 80 -0.49 18.69 -10.31
CA TYR A 80 -0.04 18.45 -11.68
C TYR A 80 0.38 16.99 -11.80
N GLY A 81 -0.60 16.11 -12.02
CA GLY A 81 -0.35 14.68 -12.14
C GLY A 81 -1.62 13.85 -12.06
N GLY A 82 -1.45 12.54 -12.03
CA GLY A 82 -2.54 11.58 -12.00
C GLY A 82 -2.83 11.09 -10.57
N ILE A 83 -4.11 11.04 -10.24
CA ILE A 83 -4.64 10.28 -9.10
C ILE A 83 -4.93 8.86 -9.59
N SER A 84 -4.40 7.84 -8.91
CA SER A 84 -4.70 6.44 -9.25
C SER A 84 -6.00 5.98 -8.63
N GLU A 85 -6.29 6.45 -7.42
CA GLU A 85 -7.45 6.00 -6.67
C GLU A 85 -7.89 6.97 -5.56
N LEU A 86 -9.20 6.98 -5.31
CA LEU A 86 -9.83 7.58 -4.14
C LEU A 86 -10.68 6.51 -3.44
N LYS A 87 -10.53 6.38 -2.12
CA LYS A 87 -11.43 5.60 -1.26
C LYS A 87 -11.92 6.44 -0.11
N VAL A 88 -13.21 6.34 0.17
CA VAL A 88 -13.83 6.89 1.37
C VAL A 88 -14.11 5.76 2.34
N HIS A 89 -13.79 5.96 3.61
CA HIS A 89 -14.18 5.10 4.72
C HIS A 89 -14.61 6.00 5.87
N ASP A 90 -15.89 5.90 6.24
CA ASP A 90 -16.57 6.82 7.15
C ASP A 90 -16.33 8.29 6.76
N ASP A 91 -15.74 9.08 7.64
CA ASP A 91 -15.46 10.50 7.46
C ASP A 91 -14.09 10.80 6.84
N LEU A 92 -13.33 9.77 6.46
CA LEU A 92 -11.99 9.93 5.88
C LEU A 92 -11.98 9.54 4.41
N ALA A 93 -11.25 10.31 3.61
CA ALA A 93 -10.89 9.94 2.26
C ALA A 93 -9.37 9.73 2.12
N TYR A 94 -8.99 8.72 1.34
CA TYR A 94 -7.62 8.36 1.04
C TYR A 94 -7.41 8.49 -0.46
N VAL A 95 -6.45 9.30 -0.86
CA VAL A 95 -6.17 9.59 -2.27
C VAL A 95 -4.77 9.12 -2.61
N GLY A 96 -4.68 8.13 -3.50
CA GLY A 96 -3.42 7.64 -4.05
C GLY A 96 -2.96 8.49 -5.24
N ILE A 97 -1.73 9.00 -5.17
CA ILE A 97 -1.12 9.80 -6.22
C ILE A 97 -0.17 8.92 -7.05
N LEU A 98 -0.53 8.73 -8.32
CA LEU A 98 0.19 7.92 -9.30
C LEU A 98 1.39 8.66 -9.88
N SER A 99 1.19 9.91 -10.26
CA SER A 99 2.20 10.76 -10.89
C SER A 99 2.09 12.20 -10.36
N SER A 100 3.22 12.91 -10.44
CA SER A 100 3.33 14.31 -10.00
C SER A 100 4.40 15.00 -10.86
N ARG A 101 4.23 16.31 -11.05
CA ARG A 101 5.12 17.23 -11.78
C ARG A 101 5.28 18.52 -10.97
N ASP A 102 6.41 19.20 -11.17
CA ASP A 102 6.62 20.55 -10.63
C ASP A 102 5.46 21.48 -11.01
N PRO A 103 4.97 22.34 -10.12
CA PRO A 103 5.43 22.60 -8.74
C PRO A 103 4.81 21.72 -7.63
N THR A 104 4.09 20.64 -7.96
CA THR A 104 3.32 19.89 -6.96
C THR A 104 4.13 18.89 -6.14
N ILE A 105 3.65 18.61 -4.93
CA ILE A 105 4.27 17.65 -4.01
C ILE A 105 4.41 16.27 -4.66
N ASP A 106 5.44 15.53 -4.26
CA ASP A 106 5.80 14.22 -4.85
C ASP A 106 4.66 13.18 -4.70
N ARG A 107 4.79 12.02 -5.33
CA ARG A 107 3.81 10.92 -5.27
C ARG A 107 3.68 10.35 -3.85
N GLY A 108 2.49 9.84 -3.52
CA GLY A 108 2.20 9.31 -2.19
C GLY A 108 0.72 9.08 -1.96
N MET A 109 0.32 9.13 -0.69
CA MET A 109 -1.08 9.06 -0.27
C MET A 109 -1.44 10.29 0.55
N ALA A 110 -2.49 11.01 0.15
CA ALA A 110 -3.11 12.05 0.96
C ALA A 110 -4.23 11.44 1.82
N ILE A 111 -4.36 11.92 3.06
CA ILE A 111 -5.48 11.59 3.96
C ILE A 111 -6.29 12.86 4.19
N LEU A 112 -7.60 12.79 3.96
CA LEU A 112 -8.52 13.91 4.05
C LEU A 112 -9.60 13.63 5.09
N ASP A 113 -9.93 14.65 5.88
CA ASP A 113 -11.21 14.74 6.59
C ASP A 113 -12.28 15.25 5.62
N VAL A 114 -13.30 14.45 5.40
CA VAL A 114 -14.49 14.76 4.58
C VAL A 114 -15.78 14.70 5.40
N SER A 115 -15.68 14.76 6.74
CA SER A 115 -16.82 14.69 7.66
C SER A 115 -17.87 15.75 7.37
N ALA A 116 -17.46 16.96 6.99
CA ALA A 116 -18.39 18.05 6.68
C ALA A 116 -19.32 17.70 5.51
N TYR A 117 -18.82 17.00 4.49
CA TYR A 117 -19.62 16.55 3.35
C TYR A 117 -20.44 15.29 3.68
N THR A 118 -19.82 14.30 4.31
CA THR A 118 -20.46 13.00 4.58
C THR A 118 -21.57 13.09 5.63
N ARG A 119 -21.52 14.10 6.50
CA ARG A 119 -22.52 14.34 7.56
C ARG A 119 -23.49 15.48 7.25
N ALA A 120 -23.36 16.16 6.11
CA ALA A 120 -24.30 17.21 5.73
C ALA A 120 -25.70 16.61 5.46
N GLU A 121 -26.73 17.18 6.08
CA GLU A 121 -28.12 16.73 5.92
C GLU A 121 -28.95 17.70 5.07
N SER A 122 -28.34 18.82 4.66
CA SER A 122 -28.99 19.86 3.86
C SER A 122 -28.05 20.49 2.84
N GLU A 123 -28.63 21.06 1.79
CA GLU A 123 -27.86 21.76 0.75
C GLU A 123 -27.10 22.96 1.28
N ALA A 124 -27.69 23.70 2.23
CA ALA A 124 -27.02 24.81 2.88
C ALA A 124 -25.82 24.36 3.74
N GLU A 125 -25.83 23.12 4.26
CA GLU A 125 -24.68 22.53 4.95
C GLU A 125 -23.62 22.08 3.95
N LEU A 126 -24.00 21.46 2.82
CA LEU A 126 -23.07 21.12 1.74
C LEU A 126 -22.37 22.36 1.15
N GLU A 127 -23.08 23.48 1.02
CA GLU A 127 -22.52 24.76 0.56
C GLU A 127 -21.46 25.35 1.50
N ARG A 128 -21.51 24.98 2.78
CA ARG A 128 -20.58 25.44 3.82
C ARG A 128 -19.59 24.36 4.24
N ALA A 129 -19.69 23.17 3.66
CA ALA A 129 -18.80 22.07 3.97
C ALA A 129 -17.41 22.37 3.40
N GLU A 130 -16.38 21.95 4.12
CA GLU A 130 -15.00 21.99 3.65
C GLU A 130 -14.34 20.66 3.99
N MET A 131 -13.60 20.11 3.04
CA MET A 131 -12.65 19.03 3.29
C MET A 131 -11.33 19.62 3.78
N THR A 132 -10.57 18.81 4.51
CA THR A 132 -9.24 19.18 4.98
C THR A 132 -8.27 18.05 4.68
N VAL A 133 -7.19 18.33 3.93
CA VAL A 133 -6.05 17.42 3.86
C VAL A 133 -5.37 17.45 5.23
N LEU A 134 -5.48 16.34 5.96
CA LEU A 134 -4.90 16.17 7.29
C LEU A 134 -3.41 15.90 7.22
N SER A 135 -3.01 15.05 6.27
CA SER A 135 -1.62 14.63 6.11
C SER A 135 -1.31 14.19 4.69
N PHE A 136 -0.02 14.18 4.38
CA PHE A 136 0.52 13.60 3.15
C PHE A 136 1.62 12.62 3.50
N LEU A 137 1.45 11.36 3.10
CA LEU A 137 2.45 10.31 3.25
C LEU A 137 3.19 10.11 1.92
N PRO A 138 4.41 10.66 1.76
CA PRO A 138 5.16 10.54 0.51
C PRO A 138 5.63 9.11 0.27
N ASN A 139 5.92 8.79 -0.99
CA ASN A 139 6.60 7.56 -1.32
C ASN A 139 8.03 7.56 -0.77
N GLU A 140 8.36 6.57 0.05
CA GLU A 140 9.74 6.38 0.56
C GLU A 140 10.74 6.08 -0.56
N ASN A 141 10.26 5.61 -1.71
CA ASN A 141 11.05 5.38 -2.91
C ASN A 141 10.49 6.26 -4.02
N GLY A 142 11.28 7.24 -4.50
CA GLY A 142 10.90 8.14 -5.58
C GLY A 142 10.51 7.40 -6.87
N GLY A 143 11.04 6.21 -7.14
CA GLY A 143 10.64 5.38 -8.28
C GLY A 143 9.25 4.74 -8.17
N ALA A 144 8.58 4.86 -7.03
CA ALA A 144 7.28 4.24 -6.80
C ALA A 144 6.13 5.17 -7.20
N SER A 145 5.07 4.55 -7.71
CA SER A 145 3.74 5.12 -7.89
C SER A 145 2.75 4.35 -7.05
N VAL A 146 1.81 5.06 -6.42
CA VAL A 146 0.68 4.42 -5.72
C VAL A 146 -0.30 3.90 -6.78
N MET A 147 -0.66 2.62 -6.72
CA MET A 147 -1.61 2.01 -7.64
C MET A 147 -3.00 1.89 -7.02
N ASP A 148 -3.06 1.46 -5.76
CA ASP A 148 -4.30 1.31 -5.03
C ASP A 148 -4.14 1.70 -3.56
N VAL A 149 -5.24 2.17 -2.96
CA VAL A 149 -5.42 2.40 -1.52
C VAL A 149 -6.62 1.60 -1.02
N ARG A 150 -6.45 0.83 0.05
CA ARG A 150 -7.49 -0.05 0.61
C ARG A 150 -7.60 0.17 2.12
N PRO A 151 -8.51 1.04 2.59
CA PRO A 151 -8.75 1.16 4.03
C PRO A 151 -9.29 -0.17 4.58
N SER A 152 -8.80 -0.53 5.75
CA SER A 152 -9.33 -1.65 6.53
C SER A 152 -10.74 -1.34 7.02
N ALA A 153 -11.57 -2.38 7.16
CA ALA A 153 -12.98 -2.21 7.54
C ALA A 153 -13.19 -1.48 8.88
N ASP A 154 -12.22 -1.54 9.79
CA ASP A 154 -12.27 -0.85 11.09
C ASP A 154 -11.52 0.50 11.09
N GLY A 155 -11.11 1.00 9.93
CA GLY A 155 -10.54 2.33 9.76
C GLY A 155 -9.12 2.53 10.34
N ASN A 156 -8.52 1.51 10.96
CA ASN A 156 -7.25 1.65 11.67
C ASN A 156 -6.01 1.59 10.77
N TYR A 157 -6.14 0.97 9.60
CA TYR A 157 -5.05 0.79 8.64
C TYR A 157 -5.50 1.08 7.22
N VAL A 158 -4.56 1.48 6.36
CA VAL A 158 -4.72 1.53 4.90
C VAL A 158 -3.62 0.69 4.25
N PHE A 159 -4.01 -0.15 3.31
CA PHE A 159 -3.07 -0.93 2.51
C PHE A 159 -2.84 -0.24 1.17
N VAL A 160 -1.56 0.02 0.86
CA VAL A 160 -1.16 0.76 -0.34
C VAL A 160 -0.36 -0.18 -1.24
N SER A 161 -0.83 -0.41 -2.46
CA SER A 161 -0.06 -1.12 -3.49
C SER A 161 0.76 -0.13 -4.30
N LYS A 162 1.97 -0.53 -4.67
CA LYS A 162 2.90 0.30 -5.43
C LYS A 162 3.49 -0.44 -6.60
N GLN A 163 3.69 0.30 -7.69
CA GLN A 163 4.38 -0.14 -8.89
C GLN A 163 5.49 0.84 -9.25
N ALA A 164 6.55 0.36 -9.88
CA ALA A 164 7.58 1.25 -10.40
C ALA A 164 6.99 2.15 -11.50
N ILE A 165 7.17 3.46 -11.40
CA ILE A 165 6.61 4.45 -12.34
C ILE A 165 7.12 4.22 -13.79
N ALA A 166 8.37 3.77 -13.94
CA ALA A 166 8.97 3.44 -15.22
C ALA A 166 8.27 2.27 -15.94
N VAL A 167 7.56 1.40 -15.20
CA VAL A 167 6.78 0.30 -15.81
C VAL A 167 5.49 0.81 -16.44
N LEU A 168 4.99 1.97 -15.98
CA LEU A 168 3.76 2.58 -16.49
C LEU A 168 4.03 3.46 -17.72
N TYR A 169 5.12 4.23 -17.67
CA TYR A 169 5.37 5.32 -18.62
C TYR A 169 6.69 5.17 -19.41
N GLY A 170 7.50 4.15 -19.13
CA GLY A 170 8.85 4.01 -19.69
C GLY A 170 9.85 5.02 -19.13
N ASP A 171 11.15 4.83 -19.38
CA ASP A 171 12.23 5.62 -18.74
C ASP A 171 12.26 7.11 -19.18
N GLU A 172 11.68 7.44 -20.34
CA GLU A 172 11.73 8.80 -20.92
C GLU A 172 10.70 9.75 -20.30
N GLU A 173 9.59 9.23 -19.78
CA GLU A 173 8.43 10.01 -19.30
C GLU A 173 8.39 10.12 -17.76
N VAL A 174 9.25 9.39 -17.04
CA VAL A 174 9.45 9.46 -15.58
C VAL A 174 10.13 10.78 -15.13
N ARG A 175 10.62 11.57 -16.09
CA ARG A 175 11.45 12.75 -15.83
C ARG A 175 10.63 14.02 -15.68
N THR A 176 10.33 14.37 -14.45
CA THR A 176 10.21 15.79 -14.08
C THR A 176 10.98 16.21 -12.84
N GLU A 177 11.59 15.29 -12.07
CA GLU A 177 12.54 15.69 -11.01
C GLU A 177 13.82 14.83 -11.02
N PRO A 178 15.02 15.44 -10.94
CA PRO A 178 16.29 14.72 -10.95
C PRO A 178 16.47 13.75 -9.76
N ASP A 179 15.71 13.94 -8.66
CA ASP A 179 15.79 13.12 -7.45
C ASP A 179 14.77 11.96 -7.43
N SER A 180 13.80 11.95 -8.35
CA SER A 180 12.80 10.86 -8.52
C SER A 180 13.26 9.75 -9.47
N ALA A 181 14.41 9.91 -10.13
CA ALA A 181 14.90 9.07 -11.23
C ALA A 181 15.50 7.72 -10.79
N GLY A 182 14.99 7.12 -9.72
CA GLY A 182 15.35 5.76 -9.33
C GLY A 182 14.40 4.76 -9.99
N THR A 183 14.79 4.13 -11.10
CA THR A 183 14.10 2.93 -11.64
C THR A 183 14.32 1.69 -10.77
N SER A 184 14.41 1.89 -9.44
CA SER A 184 14.74 0.81 -8.52
C SER A 184 13.68 -0.27 -8.66
N PRO A 185 14.05 -1.51 -9.01
CA PRO A 185 13.13 -2.64 -9.02
C PRO A 185 12.62 -2.98 -7.61
N GLU A 186 13.00 -2.23 -6.58
CA GLU A 186 12.45 -2.29 -5.22
C GLU A 186 11.32 -1.28 -4.97
N ALA A 187 10.92 -0.49 -5.98
CA ALA A 187 9.80 0.45 -5.89
C ALA A 187 8.44 -0.25 -5.75
N GLY A 188 8.33 -1.49 -6.22
CA GLY A 188 7.14 -2.31 -6.09
C GLY A 188 6.95 -2.86 -4.69
N SER A 189 5.82 -2.56 -4.05
CA SER A 189 5.51 -3.07 -2.72
C SER A 189 4.01 -3.08 -2.41
N ILE A 190 3.63 -3.83 -1.38
CA ILE A 190 2.45 -3.54 -0.58
C ILE A 190 2.93 -2.96 0.74
N GLN A 191 2.31 -1.87 1.18
CA GLN A 191 2.55 -1.25 2.47
C GLN A 191 1.28 -1.31 3.32
N ALA A 192 1.46 -1.49 4.62
CA ALA A 192 0.42 -1.26 5.62
C ALA A 192 0.73 0.05 6.33
N VAL A 193 -0.20 0.99 6.25
CA VAL A 193 -0.12 2.31 6.89
C VAL A 193 -1.06 2.33 8.07
N ASP A 194 -0.57 2.67 9.25
CA ASP A 194 -1.36 2.95 10.43
C ASP A 194 -1.95 4.36 10.31
N VAL A 195 -3.27 4.47 10.43
CA VAL A 195 -3.99 5.74 10.27
C VAL A 195 -4.89 6.03 11.47
N ARG A 196 -4.59 5.42 12.62
CA ARG A 196 -5.29 5.71 13.89
C ARG A 196 -5.14 7.17 14.31
N ASP A 197 -4.02 7.78 13.92
CA ASP A 197 -3.85 9.24 13.88
C ASP A 197 -3.72 9.66 12.40
N PRO A 198 -4.82 10.08 11.74
CA PRO A 198 -4.78 10.44 10.32
C PRO A 198 -3.98 11.73 10.04
N GLY A 199 -3.64 12.51 11.06
CA GLY A 199 -2.73 13.66 10.95
C GLY A 199 -1.25 13.29 10.93
N ASP A 200 -0.89 12.10 11.42
CA ASP A 200 0.48 11.58 11.50
C ASP A 200 0.53 10.08 11.16
N PRO A 201 0.23 9.69 9.90
CA PRO A 201 0.19 8.28 9.51
C PRO A 201 1.59 7.66 9.42
N GLU A 202 1.71 6.37 9.76
CA GLU A 202 3.01 5.67 9.77
C GLU A 202 2.97 4.39 8.92
N VAL A 203 4.01 4.15 8.11
CA VAL A 203 4.20 2.85 7.44
C VAL A 203 4.72 1.81 8.45
N VAL A 204 3.85 0.90 8.87
CA VAL A 204 4.17 -0.12 9.89
C VAL A 204 4.48 -1.50 9.32
N GLY A 205 4.21 -1.73 8.03
CA GLY A 205 4.45 -3.00 7.37
C GLY A 205 4.77 -2.84 5.90
N ARG A 206 5.64 -3.71 5.39
CA ARG A 206 6.05 -3.72 3.99
C ARG A 206 6.26 -5.12 3.47
N TRP A 207 5.87 -5.33 2.22
CA TRP A 207 6.21 -6.51 1.43
C TRP A 207 6.60 -6.10 0.00
N SER A 208 7.88 -6.31 -0.40
CA SER A 208 8.47 -5.82 -1.66
C SER A 208 9.03 -6.85 -2.67
N ALA A 209 8.88 -8.19 -2.55
CA ALA A 209 9.38 -9.11 -3.61
C ALA A 209 8.42 -9.26 -4.80
N TYR A 210 7.84 -8.13 -5.19
CA TYR A 210 7.12 -7.97 -6.43
C TYR A 210 8.04 -7.51 -7.57
N GLY A 211 9.26 -7.08 -7.26
CA GLY A 211 10.14 -6.44 -8.22
C GLY A 211 9.46 -5.19 -8.77
N LEU A 212 9.09 -5.23 -10.06
CA LEU A 212 8.37 -4.18 -10.78
C LEU A 212 7.05 -3.70 -10.12
N GLY A 213 6.48 -4.47 -9.18
CA GLY A 213 5.35 -4.07 -8.37
C GLY A 213 4.02 -4.76 -8.69
N VAL A 214 2.96 -4.24 -8.08
CA VAL A 214 1.60 -4.77 -8.11
C VAL A 214 0.56 -3.67 -8.20
N HIS A 215 -0.63 -4.05 -8.66
CA HIS A 215 -1.82 -3.22 -8.80
C HIS A 215 -3.09 -4.07 -8.56
N ASN A 216 -4.27 -3.45 -8.66
CA ASN A 216 -5.57 -4.07 -8.39
C ASN A 216 -5.59 -4.77 -7.02
N ALA A 217 -5.07 -4.08 -6.00
CA ALA A 217 -5.07 -4.63 -4.66
C ALA A 217 -6.48 -4.68 -4.07
N ASP A 218 -6.66 -5.54 -3.07
CA ASP A 218 -7.89 -5.59 -2.27
C ASP A 218 -7.56 -6.04 -0.84
N HIS A 219 -8.46 -5.78 0.10
CA HIS A 219 -8.30 -6.14 1.51
C HIS A 219 -9.47 -6.96 2.02
N LEU A 220 -9.16 -7.98 2.81
CA LEU A 220 -10.16 -8.73 3.57
C LEU A 220 -9.62 -9.08 4.95
N ARG A 221 -10.48 -8.96 5.96
CA ARG A 221 -10.22 -9.43 7.32
C ARG A 221 -10.96 -10.75 7.57
N ILE A 222 -10.24 -11.83 7.87
CA ILE A 222 -10.81 -13.16 8.18
C ILE A 222 -10.29 -13.60 9.53
N GLY A 223 -11.19 -13.85 10.48
CA GLY A 223 -10.82 -14.29 11.82
C GLY A 223 -9.72 -13.42 12.43
N GLY A 224 -10.01 -12.11 12.53
CA GLY A 224 -9.12 -11.10 13.12
C GLY A 224 -7.78 -10.89 12.39
N THR A 225 -7.56 -11.51 11.24
CA THR A 225 -6.32 -11.41 10.48
C THR A 225 -6.55 -10.67 9.17
N ASP A 226 -5.70 -9.71 8.85
CA ASP A 226 -5.75 -8.97 7.59
C ASP A 226 -5.05 -9.73 6.46
N TYR A 227 -5.71 -9.78 5.32
CA TYR A 227 -5.19 -10.33 4.07
C TYR A 227 -5.28 -9.26 2.99
N VAL A 228 -4.16 -8.98 2.34
CA VAL A 228 -4.07 -8.09 1.20
C VAL A 228 -3.86 -8.93 -0.05
N PHE A 229 -4.75 -8.77 -1.02
CA PHE A 229 -4.64 -9.34 -2.34
C PHE A 229 -3.98 -8.32 -3.24
N ALA A 230 -3.15 -8.76 -4.18
CA ALA A 230 -2.63 -7.88 -5.22
C ALA A 230 -2.31 -8.66 -6.49
N VAL A 231 -2.46 -7.99 -7.63
CA VAL A 231 -2.21 -8.55 -8.96
C VAL A 231 -0.86 -8.05 -9.47
N LYS A 232 -0.05 -8.97 -9.94
CA LYS A 232 1.14 -8.67 -10.72
C LYS A 232 0.88 -8.99 -12.19
N GLY A 233 1.03 -7.97 -13.04
CA GLY A 233 0.92 -8.10 -14.49
C GLY A 233 1.98 -9.02 -15.14
N PRO A 234 1.85 -9.29 -16.44
CA PRO A 234 2.63 -10.31 -17.16
C PRO A 234 4.10 -9.95 -17.40
N ILE A 235 4.52 -8.72 -17.09
CA ILE A 235 5.89 -8.26 -17.33
C ILE A 235 6.82 -8.87 -16.28
N GLY A 236 7.50 -9.95 -16.68
CA GLY A 236 8.53 -10.65 -15.90
C GLY A 236 8.13 -12.05 -15.44
N VAL A 237 9.01 -12.68 -14.67
CA VAL A 237 8.71 -13.94 -13.98
C VAL A 237 7.78 -13.63 -12.79
N ASN A 238 6.79 -14.50 -12.56
CA ASN A 238 5.85 -14.46 -11.43
C ASN A 238 4.59 -13.57 -11.58
N ALA A 239 4.05 -13.39 -12.79
CA ALA A 239 2.69 -12.84 -12.94
C ALA A 239 1.67 -13.67 -12.13
N GLY A 240 0.67 -13.02 -11.54
CA GLY A 240 -0.33 -13.72 -10.74
C GLY A 240 -0.95 -12.90 -9.61
N ILE A 241 -1.79 -13.57 -8.83
CA ILE A 241 -2.46 -13.03 -7.64
C ILE A 241 -1.69 -13.45 -6.41
N TYR A 242 -1.31 -12.47 -5.60
CA TYR A 242 -0.61 -12.67 -4.34
C TYR A 242 -1.55 -12.41 -3.18
N VAL A 243 -1.46 -13.23 -2.14
CA VAL A 243 -2.17 -13.02 -0.87
C VAL A 243 -1.14 -12.86 0.22
N VAL A 244 -1.18 -11.71 0.87
CA VAL A 244 -0.27 -11.32 1.93
C VAL A 244 -1.04 -11.21 3.22
N ARG A 245 -0.60 -11.89 4.25
CA ARG A 245 -1.09 -11.65 5.61
C ARG A 245 -0.36 -10.48 6.22
N PHE A 246 -1.08 -9.60 6.89
CA PHE A 246 -0.54 -8.57 7.78
C PHE A 246 -0.85 -8.92 9.25
N ASP A 247 0.17 -8.87 10.11
CA ASP A 247 0.03 -9.00 11.55
C ASP A 247 0.14 -7.62 12.21
N ARG A 248 -1.00 -7.09 12.64
CA ARG A 248 -1.12 -5.80 13.31
C ARG A 248 -0.26 -5.66 14.57
N THR A 249 0.06 -6.76 15.25
CA THR A 249 0.84 -6.72 16.49
C THR A 249 2.31 -6.46 16.22
N THR A 250 2.82 -7.00 15.12
CA THR A 250 4.26 -6.98 14.80
C THR A 250 4.60 -6.08 13.62
N GLY A 251 3.61 -5.59 12.88
CA GLY A 251 3.80 -4.92 11.60
C GLY A 251 4.22 -5.87 10.47
N SER A 252 4.33 -7.18 10.74
CA SER A 252 4.91 -8.11 9.78
C SER A 252 3.95 -8.45 8.65
N MET A 253 4.49 -8.50 7.44
CA MET A 253 3.79 -8.97 6.24
C MET A 253 4.41 -10.27 5.74
N SER A 254 3.58 -11.24 5.37
CA SER A 254 4.04 -12.54 4.88
C SER A 254 3.17 -13.08 3.75
N LEU A 255 3.80 -13.67 2.74
CA LEU A 255 3.07 -14.36 1.68
C LEU A 255 2.34 -15.58 2.27
N VAL A 256 1.04 -15.67 1.98
CA VAL A 256 0.19 -16.80 2.35
C VAL A 256 -0.05 -17.70 1.15
N ASN A 257 -0.36 -17.08 0.01
CA ASN A 257 -0.60 -17.80 -1.23
C ASN A 257 -0.21 -16.98 -2.45
N TYR A 258 0.14 -17.68 -3.52
CA TYR A 258 0.39 -17.13 -4.85
C TYR A 258 -0.27 -18.02 -5.90
N TRP A 259 -1.09 -17.42 -6.75
CA TRP A 259 -1.73 -18.10 -7.88
C TRP A 259 -1.26 -17.47 -9.20
N SER A 260 -0.79 -18.30 -10.12
CA SER A 260 -0.56 -17.95 -11.51
C SER A 260 -1.26 -18.92 -12.44
N ASN A 261 -1.21 -18.63 -13.74
CA ASN A 261 -1.65 -19.53 -14.80
C ASN A 261 -1.01 -20.93 -14.72
N GLU A 262 0.21 -21.04 -14.17
CA GLU A 262 0.99 -22.27 -14.12
C GLU A 262 1.19 -22.86 -12.71
N LYS A 263 0.92 -22.07 -11.66
CA LYS A 263 1.32 -22.44 -10.28
C LYS A 263 0.27 -22.02 -9.25
N ASN A 264 0.03 -22.89 -8.28
CA ASN A 264 -0.59 -22.54 -7.01
C ASN A 264 0.42 -22.83 -5.89
N HIS A 265 0.99 -21.79 -5.32
CA HIS A 265 1.96 -21.90 -4.23
C HIS A 265 1.33 -21.42 -2.92
N ALA A 266 1.01 -22.37 -2.04
CA ALA A 266 0.66 -22.09 -0.65
C ALA A 266 1.94 -22.02 0.18
N ALA A 267 2.22 -20.86 0.77
CA ALA A 267 3.32 -20.73 1.71
C ALA A 267 2.96 -21.46 3.02
N PRO A 268 3.92 -22.12 3.70
CA PRO A 268 3.70 -22.67 5.02
C PRO A 268 3.40 -21.53 6.00
N VAL A 269 2.25 -21.59 6.68
CA VAL A 269 1.90 -20.65 7.74
C VAL A 269 2.92 -20.83 8.87
N ARG A 270 3.89 -19.94 8.97
CA ARG A 270 4.73 -19.86 10.17
C ARG A 270 3.89 -19.15 11.22
N ASP A 271 3.14 -19.93 11.99
CA ASP A 271 2.58 -19.42 13.23
C ASP A 271 3.75 -18.92 14.09
N ALA A 272 3.74 -17.61 14.37
CA ALA A 272 4.57 -17.00 15.39
C ALA A 272 4.09 -17.42 16.79
N ARG A 273 3.85 -18.72 17.02
CA ARG A 273 3.94 -19.26 18.37
C ARG A 273 5.41 -19.26 18.71
N LEU A 274 5.81 -18.36 19.60
CA LEU A 274 7.09 -18.35 20.28
C LEU A 274 7.63 -19.78 20.37
N ARG A 275 8.74 -20.06 19.68
CA ARG A 275 9.66 -21.07 20.19
C ARG A 275 10.16 -20.51 21.50
N LEU A 276 9.46 -20.85 22.59
CA LEU A 276 10.03 -20.85 23.92
C LEU A 276 11.28 -21.71 23.83
N LEU A 277 12.42 -21.05 23.63
CA LEU A 277 13.71 -21.65 23.95
C LEU A 277 13.59 -22.10 25.41
N PRO A 278 13.87 -23.38 25.73
CA PRO A 278 13.85 -23.81 27.11
C PRO A 278 14.82 -22.93 27.91
N PRO A 279 14.48 -22.58 29.17
CA PRO A 279 15.30 -21.68 29.96
C PRO A 279 16.72 -22.26 30.06
N ARG A 280 17.72 -21.43 29.72
CA ARG A 280 19.12 -21.75 29.98
C ARG A 280 19.29 -21.84 31.50
N HIS A 281 19.37 -23.06 32.03
CA HIS A 281 19.86 -23.27 33.39
C HIS A 281 21.31 -22.82 33.49
N PRO A 282 21.68 -22.00 34.50
CA PRO A 282 23.05 -21.66 34.76
C PRO A 282 23.73 -22.82 35.49
N GLY A 283 24.91 -23.22 35.02
CA GLY A 283 25.88 -23.95 35.83
C GLY A 283 25.97 -25.45 35.54
N ARG A 284 26.96 -25.83 34.74
CA ARG A 284 27.88 -26.92 35.11
C ARG A 284 29.26 -26.62 34.54
N ALA A 285 30.21 -26.49 35.46
CA ALA A 285 31.61 -26.20 35.21
C ALA A 285 32.27 -27.26 34.32
N ARG A 286 33.17 -26.82 33.44
CA ARG A 286 34.12 -27.70 32.74
C ARG A 286 35.10 -28.29 33.74
N PRO A 287 35.42 -29.60 33.68
CA PRO A 287 36.59 -30.12 34.36
C PRO A 287 37.84 -29.68 33.59
N THR A 288 38.71 -28.97 34.29
CA THR A 288 40.14 -28.89 33.98
C THR A 288 40.72 -30.29 34.05
N ASP A 289 41.54 -30.68 33.08
CA ASP A 289 42.56 -31.69 33.38
C ASP A 289 43.90 -31.38 32.73
N ARG A 290 44.92 -31.65 33.55
CA ARG A 290 46.30 -31.16 33.45
C ARG A 290 47.14 -32.03 32.51
N ARG A 291 48.17 -31.39 31.93
CA ARG A 291 49.31 -32.00 31.21
C ARG A 291 50.11 -32.98 32.09
N PRO A 292 50.98 -33.81 31.49
CA PRO A 292 52.41 -33.45 31.33
C PRO A 292 52.93 -33.86 29.93
N GLY A 293 53.91 -33.23 29.27
CA GLY A 293 55.23 -32.79 29.72
C GLY A 293 56.31 -33.72 29.12
N ARG A 294 57.37 -33.13 28.51
CA ARG A 294 58.68 -33.72 28.13
C ARG A 294 58.71 -34.57 26.83
N VAL A 295 59.74 -34.57 25.95
CA VAL A 295 61.18 -34.24 26.00
C VAL A 295 61.69 -33.84 24.59
N ARG A 296 62.60 -32.86 24.51
CA ARG A 296 63.50 -32.59 23.35
C ARG A 296 64.63 -33.61 23.28
N ARG A 297 64.94 -34.15 22.08
CA ARG A 297 66.29 -34.63 21.71
C ARG A 297 66.51 -34.47 20.20
N GLY A 298 67.57 -33.74 19.79
CA GLY A 298 68.34 -34.03 18.56
C GLY A 298 69.26 -35.24 18.80
N PRO A 299 70.25 -35.61 17.97
CA PRO A 299 71.05 -34.86 16.97
C PRO A 299 70.92 -35.51 15.55
N GLU A 300 71.62 -35.19 14.46
CA GLU A 300 72.95 -34.62 14.12
C GLU A 300 72.85 -33.64 12.94
#